data_AF-A0A2V7KBI5-F1
#
_entry.id   AF-A0A2V7KBI5-F1
#
_cell.length_a   1.000
_cell.length_b   1.000
_cell.length_c   1.000
_cell.angle_alpha   90.00
_cell.angle_beta   90.00
_cell.angle_gamma   90.00
#
_symmetry.space_group_name_H-M   'P 1'
#
loop_
_entity.id
_entity.type
_entity.pdbx_description
1 polymer ?
#
loop_
_entity_poly.entity_id
_entity_poly.type
_entity_poly.pdbx_seq_one_letter_code
_entity_poly.pdbx_strand_id
1 'polypeptide(L)' 'ATYGGAPLLGVQGVVIICHGASPAKAIKNAIRVAVQAVRSHLSDDIAAEFAHDGKIPA' A
#
# COMPACT_ATOMS: atom_id res chain seq x y z
N ALA A 1 14.00 -2.15 -11.40
CA ALA A 1 12.59 -1.85 -11.73
C ALA A 1 12.32 -0.36 -11.51
N THR A 2 11.62 0.30 -12.43
CA THR A 2 11.29 1.75 -12.40
C THR A 2 9.89 2.03 -11.84
N TYR A 3 9.12 1.01 -11.48
CA TYR A 3 7.68 1.12 -11.29
C TYR A 3 7.25 1.62 -9.90
N GLY A 4 8.06 1.40 -8.86
CA GLY A 4 7.74 1.72 -7.46
C GLY A 4 7.85 0.48 -6.58
N GLY A 5 7.54 0.61 -5.29
CA GLY A 5 7.41 -0.51 -4.36
C GLY A 5 5.98 -1.07 -4.30
N ALA A 6 5.79 -2.15 -3.56
CA ALA A 6 4.48 -2.77 -3.35
C ALA A 6 3.88 -2.39 -1.99
N PRO A 7 2.55 -2.15 -1.88
CA PRO A 7 1.90 -1.98 -0.60
C PRO A 7 1.97 -3.27 0.23
N LEU A 8 2.35 -3.14 1.51
CA LEU A 8 2.19 -4.20 2.51
C LEU A 8 0.82 -4.04 3.16
N LEU A 9 -0.06 -5.02 2.95
CA LEU A 9 -1.41 -5.03 3.51
C LEU A 9 -1.45 -5.75 4.87
N GLY A 10 -2.49 -5.47 5.66
CA GLY A 10 -2.69 -6.09 6.97
C GLY A 10 -1.94 -5.41 8.13
N VAL A 11 -1.41 -4.21 7.91
CA VAL A 11 -0.83 -3.34 8.94
C VAL A 11 -1.71 -2.11 9.14
N GLN A 12 -1.63 -1.47 10.32
CA GLN A 12 -2.34 -0.21 10.57
C GLN A 12 -1.62 0.96 9.88
N GLY A 13 -2.03 1.26 8.65
CA GLY A 13 -1.50 2.37 7.85
C GLY A 13 -0.85 1.95 6.52
N VAL A 14 -0.15 2.89 5.87
CA VAL A 14 0.47 2.68 4.55
C VAL A 14 1.95 2.35 4.69
N VAL A 15 2.34 1.17 4.19
CA VAL A 15 3.73 0.73 4.11
C VAL A 15 4.04 0.27 2.69
N ILE A 16 5.13 0.79 2.10
CA ILE A 16 5.59 0.43 0.75
C ILE A 16 6.93 -0.31 0.84
N ILE A 17 6.95 -1.57 0.40
CA ILE A 17 8.16 -2.40 0.36
C ILE A 17 8.90 -2.17 -0.96
N CYS A 18 10.20 -1.87 -0.88
CA CYS A 18 11.09 -1.70 -2.01
C CYS A 18 12.21 -2.75 -2.00
N HIS A 19 12.81 -3.04 -3.16
CA HIS A 19 14.03 -3.84 -3.23
C HIS A 19 15.23 -3.04 -2.69
N GLY A 20 16.17 -3.71 -2.01
CA GLY A 20 17.38 -3.04 -1.48
C GLY A 20 18.25 -2.38 -2.56
N ALA A 21 18.27 -2.96 -3.77
CA ALA A 21 18.98 -2.41 -4.94
C ALA A 21 18.18 -1.33 -5.69
N SER A 22 17.14 -0.73 -5.08
CA SER A 22 16.30 0.26 -5.76
C SER A 22 17.04 1.57 -6.02
N PRO A 23 17.12 2.04 -7.28
CA PRO A 23 17.72 3.35 -7.57
C PRO A 23 16.83 4.49 -7.07
N ALA A 24 17.39 5.69 -6.93
CA ALA A 24 16.67 6.88 -6.45
C ALA A 24 15.33 7.14 -7.19
N LYS A 25 15.27 6.91 -8.51
CA LYS A 25 14.02 7.02 -9.30
C LYS A 25 12.94 6.04 -8.85
N ALA A 26 13.32 4.82 -8.46
CA ALA A 26 12.39 3.82 -7.94
C ALA A 26 11.86 4.22 -6.56
N ILE A 27 12.71 4.76 -5.68
CA ILE A 27 12.30 5.29 -4.37
C ILE A 27 11.35 6.47 -4.52
N LYS A 28 11.63 7.43 -5.41
CA LYS A 28 10.69 8.52 -5.76
C LYS A 28 9.32 7.97 -6.14
N ASN A 29 9.29 6.93 -6.97
CA ASN A 29 8.03 6.31 -7.40
C ASN A 29 7.34 5.55 -6.27
N ALA A 30 8.08 4.92 -5.34
CA ALA A 30 7.52 4.31 -4.15
C ALA A 30 6.84 5.33 -3.23
N ILE A 31 7.43 6.52 -3.04
CA ILE A 31 6.81 7.62 -2.31
C ILE A 31 5.51 8.06 -2.99
N ARG A 32 5.50 8.17 -4.33
CA ARG A 32 4.27 8.46 -5.08
C ARG A 32 3.18 7.41 -4.83
N VAL A 33 3.54 6.12 -4.82
CA VAL A 33 2.59 5.03 -4.50
C VAL A 33 2.08 5.15 -3.06
N ALA A 34 2.94 5.48 -2.09
CA ALA A 34 2.52 5.72 -0.71
C ALA A 34 1.49 6.85 -0.60
N VAL A 35 1.75 7.98 -1.26
CA VAL A 35 0.82 9.13 -1.30
C VAL A 35 -0.51 8.73 -1.94
N GLN A 36 -0.48 7.92 -3.00
CA GLN A 36 -1.71 7.42 -3.63
C GLN A 36 -2.52 6.54 -2.68
N ALA A 37 -1.88 5.61 -1.97
CA ALA A 37 -2.53 4.72 -1.01
C ALA A 37 -3.15 5.48 0.18
N VAL A 38 -2.48 6.54 0.66
CA VAL A 38 -3.05 7.42 1.71
C VAL A 38 -4.26 8.17 1.18
N ARG A 39 -4.16 8.78 -0.01
CA ARG A 39 -5.25 9.56 -0.61
C ARG A 39 -6.46 8.73 -0.99
N SER A 40 -6.24 7.45 -1.30
CA SER A 40 -7.32 6.52 -1.61
C SER A 40 -7.90 5.83 -0.38
N HIS A 41 -7.49 6.21 0.84
CA HIS A 41 -7.95 5.58 2.08
C HIS A 41 -7.79 4.05 2.09
N LEU A 42 -6.76 3.52 1.41
CA LEU A 42 -6.62 2.08 1.13
C LEU A 42 -6.70 1.22 2.40
N SER A 43 -6.00 1.63 3.46
CA SER A 43 -5.99 0.90 4.73
C SER A 43 -7.33 0.98 5.46
N ASP A 44 -8.01 2.13 5.36
CA ASP A 44 -9.28 2.39 6.06
C ASP A 44 -10.40 1.61 5.38
N ASP A 45 -10.45 1.60 4.06
CA ASP A 45 -11.43 0.87 3.26
C ASP A 45 -11.34 -0.64 3.50
N ILE A 46 -10.11 -1.19 3.49
CA ILE A 46 -9.89 -2.61 3.80
C ILE A 46 -10.36 -2.91 5.23
N ALA A 47 -10.02 -2.06 6.21
CA ALA A 47 -10.42 -2.27 7.60
C ALA A 47 -11.95 -2.19 7.78
N ALA A 48 -12.61 -1.25 7.11
CA ALA A 48 -14.05 -1.10 7.13
C ALA A 48 -14.77 -2.32 6.53
N GLU A 49 -14.23 -2.90 5.44
CA GLU A 49 -14.79 -4.12 4.84
C GLU A 49 -14.73 -5.30 5.81
N PHE A 50 -13.58 -5.52 6.45
CA PHE A 50 -13.44 -6.59 7.46
C PHE A 50 -14.28 -6.36 8.73
N ALA A 51 -14.64 -5.10 9.03
CA ALA A 51 -15.49 -4.77 10.17
C ALA A 51 -16.99 -5.02 9.90
N HIS A 52 -17.42 -5.02 8.63
CA HIS A 52 -18.85 -5.10 8.30
C HIS A 52 -19.44 -6.51 8.32
N ASP A 53 -18.67 -7.56 8.11
CA ASP A 53 -19.00 -8.94 8.48
C ASP A 53 -17.73 -9.77 8.26
N GLY A 54 -17.35 -10.66 9.18
CA GLY A 54 -16.14 -11.49 9.06
C GLY A 54 -16.16 -12.53 7.92
N LYS A 55 -17.03 -12.35 6.92
CA LYS A 55 -17.18 -13.18 5.74
C LYS A 55 -16.48 -12.48 4.58
N ILE A 56 -15.31 -12.99 4.21
CA ILE A 56 -14.67 -12.62 2.94
C ILE A 56 -15.67 -12.97 1.82
N PRO A 57 -16.11 -12.00 0.99
CA PRO A 57 -16.99 -12.30 -0.13
C PRO A 57 -16.29 -13.31 -1.04
N ALA A 58 -17.01 -14.40 -1.33
CA ALA A 58 -16.55 -15.50 -2.18
C ALA A 58 -16.41 -15.09 -3.65
#